data_AF-A0A518S7J7-F1
#
_entry.id   AF-A0A518S7J7-F1
#
_cell.length_a   1.000
_cell.length_b   1.000
_cell.length_c   1.000
_cell.angle_alpha   90.00
_cell.angle_beta   90.00
_cell.angle_gamma   90.00
#
_symmetry.space_group_name_H-M   'P 1'
#
loop_
_entity.id
_entity.type
_entity.pdbx_description
1 polymer ?
#
loop_
_entity_poly.entity_id
_entity_poly.type
_entity_poly.pdbx_seq_one_letter_code
_entity_poly.pdbx_strand_id
1 'polypeptide(L)'
;MDHETFLSIHRYGAGVSVLAGLLALLAVVVDGPLAFLGPPLAFVAPLGILYFVGGILEASGRHRIVGEELLRGIVWYGGSLFAWAVILSEAPALPTALWAFPGLPVVTTAGLVGVLVGIRSWTGLDLQAQTPGGSLLQLVGGSVLGGFLVLYAILAQGRSILLLALYAGSLVVGWYLWQRHWNSNGEWPS
;
A
#
# COMPACT_ATOMS: atom_id res chain seq x y z
N MET A 1 19.40 11.09 14.00
CA MET A 1 18.32 12.08 14.19
C MET A 1 17.69 11.79 15.54
N ASP A 2 17.55 12.79 16.39
CA ASP A 2 16.91 12.66 17.69
C ASP A 2 15.39 12.48 17.55
N HIS A 3 14.77 11.94 18.59
CA HIS A 3 13.34 11.59 18.60
C HIS A 3 12.43 12.80 18.41
N GLU A 4 12.79 13.96 18.96
CA GLU A 4 11.98 15.18 18.83
C GLU A 4 12.01 15.73 17.40
N THR A 5 13.18 15.76 16.78
CA THR A 5 13.30 16.13 15.36
C THR A 5 12.50 15.19 14.45
N PHE A 6 12.56 13.86 14.71
CA PHE A 6 11.75 12.88 13.97
C PHE A 6 10.25 13.20 14.05
N LEU A 7 9.74 13.40 15.27
CA LEU A 7 8.32 13.67 15.49
C LEU A 7 7.88 15.01 14.88
N SER A 8 8.73 16.03 14.94
CA SER A 8 8.45 17.33 14.34
C SER A 8 8.24 17.22 12.83
N ILE A 9 9.16 16.55 12.13
CA ILE A 9 9.06 16.30 10.68
C ILE A 9 7.79 15.53 10.35
N HIS A 10 7.49 14.47 11.11
CA HIS A 10 6.32 13.65 10.81
C HIS A 10 5.00 14.37 11.10
N ARG A 11 4.91 15.17 12.17
CA ARG A 11 3.72 15.98 12.45
C ARG A 11 3.46 17.00 11.37
N TYR A 12 4.52 17.68 10.91
CA TYR A 12 4.42 18.61 9.79
C TYR A 12 3.95 17.88 8.51
N GLY A 13 4.59 16.76 8.16
CA GLY A 13 4.22 15.95 7.01
C GLY A 13 2.78 15.43 7.08
N ALA A 14 2.32 15.00 8.24
CA ALA A 14 0.93 14.57 8.46
C ALA A 14 -0.04 15.72 8.21
N GLY A 15 0.24 16.92 8.74
CA GLY A 15 -0.57 18.11 8.51
C GLY A 15 -0.68 18.49 7.04
N VAL A 16 0.45 18.49 6.32
CA VAL A 16 0.49 18.73 4.87
C VAL A 16 -0.31 17.68 4.09
N SER A 17 -0.23 16.41 4.50
CA SER A 17 -0.93 15.31 3.83
C SER A 17 -2.44 15.39 4.02
N VAL A 18 -2.90 15.74 5.22
CA VAL A 18 -4.33 15.99 5.50
C VAL A 18 -4.83 17.17 4.69
N LEU A 19 -4.07 18.28 4.65
CA LEU A 19 -4.43 19.45 3.85
C LEU A 19 -4.52 19.10 2.36
N ALA A 20 -3.56 18.33 1.83
CA ALA A 20 -3.58 17.84 0.46
C ALA A 20 -4.84 16.99 0.18
N GLY A 21 -5.22 16.11 1.11
CA GLY A 21 -6.44 15.31 0.98
C GLY A 21 -7.72 16.14 0.97
N LEU A 22 -7.81 17.15 1.82
CA LEU A 22 -8.94 18.08 1.84
C LEU A 22 -9.03 18.91 0.55
N LEU A 23 -7.88 19.39 0.06
CA LEU A 23 -7.81 20.11 -1.22
C LEU A 23 -8.18 19.20 -2.40
N ALA A 24 -7.80 17.92 -2.36
CA ALA A 24 -8.21 16.94 -3.36
C ALA A 24 -9.73 16.75 -3.38
N LEU A 25 -10.35 16.59 -2.21
CA LEU A 25 -11.81 16.49 -2.09
C LEU A 25 -12.50 17.75 -2.59
N LEU A 26 -12.00 18.93 -2.22
CA LEU A 26 -12.55 20.20 -2.67
C LEU A 26 -12.43 20.35 -4.19
N ALA A 27 -11.29 19.98 -4.78
CA ALA A 27 -11.10 19.99 -6.23
C ALA A 27 -12.09 19.10 -6.98
N VAL A 28 -12.45 17.94 -6.40
CA VAL A 28 -13.47 17.04 -6.97
C VAL A 28 -14.89 17.62 -6.84
N VAL A 29 -15.21 18.30 -5.74
CA VAL A 29 -16.56 18.81 -5.46
C VAL A 29 -16.87 20.11 -6.21
N VAL A 30 -15.89 21.00 -6.35
CA VAL A 30 -16.11 22.37 -6.83
C VAL A 30 -16.02 22.48 -8.36
N ASP A 31 -15.45 21.50 -9.05
CA ASP A 31 -15.29 21.44 -10.51
C ASP A 31 -14.86 22.80 -11.13
N GLY A 32 -13.74 23.33 -10.64
CA GLY A 32 -13.26 24.68 -10.95
C GLY A 32 -11.84 24.70 -11.54
N PRO A 33 -11.18 25.88 -11.62
CA PRO A 33 -9.85 26.02 -12.21
C PRO A 33 -8.74 25.21 -11.50
N LEU A 34 -9.03 24.69 -10.31
CA LEU A 34 -8.12 23.83 -9.54
C LEU A 34 -8.46 22.33 -9.65
N ALA A 35 -9.47 21.94 -10.45
CA ALA A 35 -9.87 20.54 -10.61
C ALA A 35 -8.73 19.64 -11.09
N PHE A 36 -7.80 20.18 -11.88
CA PHE A 36 -6.61 19.46 -12.35
C PHE A 36 -5.65 19.04 -11.21
N LEU A 37 -5.70 19.70 -10.05
CA LEU A 37 -4.93 19.32 -8.86
C LEU A 37 -5.57 18.18 -8.08
N GLY A 38 -6.86 17.89 -8.31
CA GLY A 38 -7.59 16.83 -7.61
C GLY A 38 -6.88 15.47 -7.73
N PRO A 39 -6.65 14.94 -8.94
CA PRO A 39 -6.00 13.64 -9.11
C PRO A 39 -4.61 13.51 -8.47
N PRO A 40 -3.63 14.41 -8.68
CA PRO A 40 -2.31 14.28 -8.05
C PRO A 40 -2.38 14.41 -6.52
N LEU A 41 -3.22 15.29 -5.98
CA LEU A 41 -3.38 15.41 -4.53
C LEU A 41 -4.08 14.19 -3.93
N ALA A 42 -5.11 13.67 -4.60
CA ALA A 42 -5.82 12.47 -4.17
C ALA A 42 -4.91 11.22 -4.22
N PHE A 43 -3.91 11.20 -5.09
CA PHE A 43 -2.90 10.14 -5.15
C PHE A 43 -1.88 10.26 -4.01
N VAL A 44 -1.33 11.45 -3.76
CA VAL A 44 -0.24 11.68 -2.82
C VAL A 44 -0.71 11.76 -1.36
N ALA A 45 -1.89 12.34 -1.10
CA ALA A 45 -2.38 12.55 0.26
C ALA A 45 -2.51 11.24 1.07
N PRO A 46 -3.08 10.14 0.53
CA PRO A 46 -3.12 8.86 1.23
C PRO A 46 -1.73 8.32 1.57
N LEU A 47 -0.76 8.40 0.65
CA LEU A 47 0.62 7.99 0.90
C LEU A 47 1.24 8.78 2.06
N GLY A 48 1.06 10.10 2.03
CA GLY A 48 1.55 10.97 3.09
C GLY A 48 0.89 10.69 4.44
N ILE A 49 -0.42 10.45 4.46
CA ILE A 49 -1.15 10.06 5.68
C ILE A 49 -0.60 8.74 6.22
N LEU A 50 -0.53 7.71 5.39
CA LEU A 50 -0.05 6.38 5.77
C LEU A 50 1.38 6.44 6.33
N TYR A 51 2.27 7.17 5.67
CA TYR A 51 3.66 7.31 6.10
C TYR A 51 3.82 8.16 7.36
N PHE A 52 3.33 9.40 7.34
CA PHE A 52 3.60 10.34 8.42
C PHE A 52 2.78 10.03 9.68
N VAL A 53 1.49 9.70 9.54
CA VAL A 53 0.67 9.30 10.69
C VAL A 53 1.12 7.94 11.21
N GLY A 54 1.44 7.00 10.32
CA GLY A 54 2.00 5.71 10.69
C GLY A 54 3.25 5.85 11.56
N GLY A 55 4.22 6.65 11.11
CA GLY A 55 5.46 6.90 11.86
C GLY A 55 5.25 7.59 13.21
N ILE A 56 4.30 8.52 13.34
CA ILE A 56 3.95 9.13 14.64
C ILE A 56 3.37 8.09 15.59
N LEU A 57 2.42 7.28 15.11
CA LEU A 57 1.73 6.29 15.95
C LEU A 57 2.66 5.16 16.37
N GLU A 58 3.52 4.71 15.47
CA GLU A 58 4.56 3.71 15.76
C GLU A 58 5.52 4.22 16.85
N ALA A 59 6.04 5.44 16.68
CA ALA A 59 6.97 6.06 17.62
C ALA A 59 6.33 6.36 19.00
N SER A 60 5.01 6.48 19.08
CA SER A 60 4.30 6.76 20.34
C SER A 60 4.25 5.58 21.31
N GLY A 61 4.51 4.34 20.85
CA GLY A 61 4.41 3.11 21.62
C GLY A 61 2.97 2.67 21.95
N ARG A 62 2.09 3.61 22.34
CA ARG A 62 0.69 3.34 22.70
C ARG A 62 -0.14 2.82 21.52
N HIS A 63 0.11 3.32 20.32
CA HIS A 63 -0.61 2.95 19.10
C HIS A 63 0.29 2.23 18.11
N ARG A 64 1.30 1.51 18.62
CA ARG A 64 2.34 0.87 17.80
C ARG A 64 1.77 -0.01 16.69
N ILE A 65 0.78 -0.87 17.01
CA ILE A 65 0.12 -1.75 16.04
C ILE A 65 -0.52 -0.93 14.91
N VAL A 66 -1.22 0.17 15.24
CA VAL A 66 -1.85 1.04 14.25
C VAL A 66 -0.79 1.71 13.37
N GLY A 67 0.30 2.18 13.98
CA GLY A 67 1.42 2.78 13.25
C GLY A 67 2.05 1.81 12.25
N GLU A 68 2.39 0.61 12.70
CA GLU A 68 2.96 -0.43 11.84
C GLU A 68 2.03 -0.81 10.68
N GLU A 69 0.72 -0.95 10.94
CA GLU A 69 -0.24 -1.29 9.89
C GLU A 69 -0.48 -0.15 8.90
N LEU A 70 -0.43 1.12 9.35
CA LEU A 70 -0.49 2.27 8.43
C LEU A 70 0.75 2.33 7.53
N LEU A 71 1.94 2.08 8.07
CA LEU A 71 3.17 2.00 7.26
C LEU A 71 3.10 0.85 6.26
N ARG A 72 2.61 -0.32 6.68
CA ARG A 72 2.34 -1.46 5.77
C ARG A 72 1.24 -1.13 4.75
N GLY A 73 0.31 -0.26 5.12
CA GLY A 73 -0.71 0.32 4.27
C GLY A 73 -0.16 0.96 3.00
N ILE A 74 1.09 1.44 2.98
CA ILE A 74 1.73 1.97 1.75
C ILE A 74 1.80 0.89 0.67
N VAL A 75 2.16 -0.34 1.04
CA VAL A 75 2.21 -1.49 0.12
C VAL A 75 0.80 -1.87 -0.33
N TRP A 76 -0.14 -1.90 0.61
CA TRP A 76 -1.55 -2.17 0.30
C TRP A 76 -2.17 -1.12 -0.62
N TYR A 77 -1.77 0.14 -0.46
CA TYR A 77 -2.19 1.23 -1.35
C TYR A 77 -1.68 1.02 -2.77
N GLY A 78 -0.39 0.70 -2.93
CA GLY A 78 0.17 0.34 -4.24
C GLY A 78 -0.54 -0.86 -4.88
N GLY A 79 -0.78 -1.92 -4.09
CA GLY A 79 -1.52 -3.10 -4.56
C GLY A 79 -2.97 -2.80 -4.95
N SER A 80 -3.66 -1.96 -4.17
CA SER A 80 -5.04 -1.55 -4.45
C SER A 80 -5.14 -0.69 -5.71
N LEU A 81 -4.19 0.24 -5.92
CA LEU A 81 -4.12 1.05 -7.13
C LEU A 81 -3.98 0.17 -8.38
N PHE A 82 -3.09 -0.82 -8.31
CA PHE A 82 -2.88 -1.77 -9.40
C PHE A 82 -4.13 -2.62 -9.66
N ALA A 83 -4.71 -3.22 -8.61
CA ALA A 83 -5.90 -4.05 -8.73
C ALA A 83 -7.08 -3.27 -9.34
N TRP A 84 -7.34 -2.06 -8.85
CA TRP A 84 -8.42 -1.22 -9.38
C TRP A 84 -8.16 -0.74 -10.81
N ALA A 85 -6.91 -0.47 -11.19
CA ALA A 85 -6.58 -0.14 -12.58
C ALA A 85 -6.93 -1.31 -13.54
N VAL A 86 -6.65 -2.55 -13.14
CA VAL A 86 -7.03 -3.75 -13.91
C VAL A 86 -8.55 -3.95 -13.94
N ILE A 87 -9.23 -3.80 -12.81
CA ILE A 87 -10.70 -3.94 -12.75
C ILE A 87 -11.38 -2.91 -13.66
N LEU A 88 -10.94 -1.65 -13.61
CA LEU A 88 -11.52 -0.57 -14.41
C LEU A 88 -11.23 -0.71 -15.92
N SER A 89 -10.14 -1.39 -16.31
CA SER A 89 -9.89 -1.65 -17.74
C SER A 89 -10.82 -2.71 -18.34
N GLU A 90 -11.45 -3.54 -17.50
CA GLU A 90 -12.21 -4.72 -17.91
C GLU A 90 -13.71 -4.60 -17.63
N ALA A 91 -14.09 -3.66 -16.77
CA ALA A 91 -15.47 -3.41 -16.40
C ALA A 91 -15.91 -2.01 -16.92
N PRO A 92 -16.24 -1.87 -18.22
CA PRO A 92 -16.71 -0.61 -18.79
C PRO A 92 -18.05 -0.14 -18.20
N ALA A 93 -18.76 -1.04 -17.51
CA ALA A 93 -19.98 -0.73 -16.76
C ALA A 93 -19.72 0.01 -15.44
N LEU A 94 -18.48 0.04 -14.94
CA LEU A 94 -18.14 0.81 -13.74
C LEU A 94 -17.93 2.28 -14.10
N PRO A 95 -18.53 3.23 -13.36
CA PRO A 95 -18.28 4.65 -13.58
C PRO A 95 -16.80 4.97 -13.39
N THR A 96 -16.15 5.51 -14.41
CA THR A 96 -14.76 6.01 -14.36
C THR A 96 -14.66 7.41 -13.75
N ALA A 97 -15.68 7.83 -12.99
CA ALA A 97 -15.75 9.14 -12.38
C ALA A 97 -14.54 9.40 -11.48
N LEU A 98 -14.16 10.67 -11.32
CA LEU A 98 -12.99 11.13 -10.55
C LEU A 98 -12.94 10.65 -9.09
N TRP A 99 -14.04 10.11 -8.54
CA TRP A 99 -14.07 9.48 -7.22
C TRP A 99 -13.70 8.00 -7.23
N ALA A 100 -13.86 7.29 -8.35
CA ALA A 100 -13.46 5.88 -8.48
C ALA A 100 -11.93 5.73 -8.47
N PHE A 101 -11.21 6.72 -9.03
CA PHE A 101 -9.77 6.80 -8.98
C PHE A 101 -9.34 8.15 -8.40
N PRO A 102 -8.78 8.22 -7.17
CA PRO A 102 -8.20 7.14 -6.36
C PRO A 102 -9.05 6.69 -5.16
N GLY A 103 -10.33 7.10 -5.04
CA GLY A 103 -11.13 6.83 -3.85
C GLY A 103 -11.31 5.34 -3.53
N LEU A 104 -11.53 4.48 -4.52
CA LEU A 104 -11.67 3.03 -4.31
C LEU A 104 -10.38 2.37 -3.78
N PRO A 105 -9.19 2.63 -4.38
CA PRO A 105 -7.91 2.25 -3.79
C PRO A 105 -7.74 2.67 -2.33
N VAL A 106 -8.09 3.93 -2.00
CA VAL A 106 -8.00 4.45 -0.63
C VAL A 106 -8.89 3.66 0.32
N VAL A 107 -10.15 3.41 -0.05
CA VAL A 107 -11.10 2.65 0.78
C VAL A 107 -10.65 1.21 0.95
N THR A 108 -10.21 0.54 -0.11
CA THR A 108 -9.68 -0.83 -0.03
C THR A 108 -8.49 -0.90 0.92
N THR A 109 -7.56 0.06 0.82
CA THR A 109 -6.39 0.14 1.69
C THR A 109 -6.78 0.37 3.14
N ALA A 110 -7.66 1.33 3.41
CA ALA A 110 -8.15 1.60 4.76
C ALA A 110 -8.85 0.38 5.36
N GLY A 111 -9.63 -0.35 4.57
CA GLY A 111 -10.26 -1.61 4.96
C GLY A 111 -9.23 -2.68 5.33
N LEU A 112 -8.22 -2.90 4.49
CA LEU A 112 -7.15 -3.87 4.75
C LEU A 112 -6.37 -3.52 6.03
N VAL A 113 -5.97 -2.26 6.19
CA VAL A 113 -5.29 -1.78 7.39
C VAL A 113 -6.16 -1.98 8.62
N GLY A 114 -7.44 -1.57 8.57
CA GLY A 114 -8.38 -1.71 9.68
C GLY A 114 -8.61 -3.17 10.09
N VAL A 115 -8.75 -4.07 9.12
CA VAL A 115 -8.89 -5.52 9.37
C VAL A 115 -7.62 -6.07 10.03
N LEU A 116 -6.43 -5.73 9.54
CA LEU A 116 -5.17 -6.22 10.10
C LEU A 116 -4.92 -5.67 11.51
N VAL A 117 -5.21 -4.39 11.76
CA VAL A 117 -5.21 -3.80 13.10
C VAL A 117 -6.18 -4.56 14.01
N GLY A 118 -7.40 -4.83 13.54
CA GLY A 118 -8.41 -5.60 14.28
C GLY A 118 -7.91 -6.99 14.66
N ILE A 119 -7.41 -7.76 13.69
CA ILE A 119 -6.86 -9.10 13.93
C ILE A 119 -5.72 -9.04 14.95
N ARG A 120 -4.73 -8.17 14.76
CA ARG A 120 -3.57 -8.07 15.65
C ARG A 120 -3.95 -7.61 17.06
N SER A 121 -4.89 -6.67 17.18
CA SER A 121 -5.36 -6.18 18.48
C SER A 121 -6.17 -7.21 19.26
N TRP A 122 -6.92 -8.09 18.58
CA TRP A 122 -7.73 -9.13 19.23
C TRP A 122 -6.97 -10.43 19.50
N THR A 123 -6.08 -10.84 18.60
CA THR A 123 -5.38 -12.13 18.70
C THR A 123 -4.02 -12.01 19.41
N GLY A 124 -3.45 -10.81 19.50
CA GLY A 124 -2.08 -10.61 19.95
C GLY A 124 -1.04 -11.22 19.02
N LEU A 125 -1.44 -11.77 17.86
CA LEU A 125 -0.53 -12.35 16.88
C LEU A 125 0.27 -11.24 16.23
N ASP A 126 1.59 -11.27 16.43
CA ASP A 126 2.49 -10.38 15.74
C ASP A 126 2.69 -10.88 14.32
N LEU A 127 1.77 -10.49 13.42
CA LEU A 127 1.85 -10.72 11.97
C LEU A 127 2.93 -9.84 11.33
N GLN A 128 4.11 -9.77 11.94
CA GLN A 128 5.27 -9.05 11.45
C GLN A 128 6.00 -9.90 10.41
N ALA A 129 6.51 -9.24 9.37
CA ALA A 129 7.34 -9.85 8.33
C ALA A 129 8.66 -10.42 8.88
N GLN A 130 9.03 -10.10 10.13
CA GLN A 130 10.21 -10.60 10.80
C GLN A 130 10.04 -11.99 11.43
N THR A 131 8.84 -12.58 11.38
CA THR A 131 8.69 -14.02 11.66
C THR A 131 8.80 -14.82 10.36
N PRO A 132 9.41 -16.01 10.37
CA PRO A 132 9.49 -16.88 9.18
C PRO A 132 8.12 -17.12 8.53
N GLY A 133 7.06 -17.24 9.36
CA GLY A 133 5.67 -17.40 8.90
C GLY A 133 5.08 -16.17 8.23
N GLY A 134 5.39 -14.95 8.72
CA GLY A 134 4.93 -13.69 8.13
C GLY A 134 5.56 -13.40 6.76
N SER A 135 6.85 -13.70 6.60
CA SER A 135 7.54 -13.57 5.31
C SER A 135 7.03 -14.55 4.27
N LEU A 136 6.73 -15.80 4.66
CA LEU A 136 6.16 -16.80 3.77
C LEU A 136 4.74 -16.43 3.35
N LEU A 137 3.92 -15.92 4.27
CA LEU A 137 2.55 -15.50 3.95
C LEU A 137 2.52 -14.32 2.97
N GLN A 138 3.45 -13.36 3.10
CA GLN A 138 3.56 -12.24 2.17
C GLN A 138 4.07 -12.68 0.79
N LEU A 139 5.07 -13.56 0.75
CA LEU A 139 5.57 -14.13 -0.50
C LEU A 139 4.50 -14.95 -1.22
N VAL A 140 3.81 -15.84 -0.50
CA VAL A 140 2.76 -16.70 -1.04
C VAL A 140 1.53 -15.87 -1.42
N GLY A 141 1.06 -14.96 -0.55
CA GLY A 141 -0.08 -14.10 -0.85
C GLY A 141 0.18 -13.19 -2.05
N GLY A 142 1.34 -12.54 -2.08
CA GLY A 142 1.76 -11.69 -3.20
C GLY A 142 1.96 -12.49 -4.50
N SER A 143 2.52 -13.69 -4.41
CA SER A 143 2.76 -14.53 -5.59
C SER A 143 1.48 -15.17 -6.17
N VAL A 144 0.52 -15.51 -5.31
CA VAL A 144 -0.79 -16.02 -5.76
C VAL A 144 -1.58 -14.89 -6.43
N LEU A 145 -1.65 -13.71 -5.83
CA LEU A 145 -2.32 -12.55 -6.41
C LEU A 145 -1.63 -12.10 -7.72
N GLY A 146 -0.31 -11.93 -7.70
CA GLY A 146 0.44 -11.56 -8.90
C GLY A 146 0.34 -12.59 -10.02
N GLY A 147 0.37 -13.88 -9.67
CA GLY A 147 0.27 -14.99 -10.62
C GLY A 147 -1.11 -15.05 -11.26
N PHE A 148 -2.16 -14.87 -10.45
CA PHE A 148 -3.53 -14.76 -10.94
C PHE A 148 -3.68 -13.59 -11.94
N LEU A 149 -3.15 -12.41 -11.63
CA LEU A 149 -3.26 -11.23 -12.51
C LEU A 149 -2.48 -11.40 -13.82
N VAL A 150 -1.32 -12.04 -13.79
CA VAL A 150 -0.53 -12.33 -14.99
C VAL A 150 -1.22 -13.36 -15.87
N LEU A 151 -1.75 -14.43 -15.28
CA LEU A 151 -2.53 -15.43 -16.01
C LEU A 151 -3.80 -14.81 -16.61
N TYR A 152 -4.48 -13.94 -15.86
CA TYR A 152 -5.63 -13.18 -16.35
C TYR A 152 -5.25 -12.31 -17.57
N ALA A 153 -4.15 -11.55 -17.48
CA ALA A 153 -3.69 -10.73 -18.60
C ALA A 153 -3.40 -11.57 -19.86
N ILE A 154 -2.82 -12.76 -19.71
CA ILE A 154 -2.52 -13.64 -20.85
C ILE A 154 -3.80 -14.26 -21.41
N LEU A 155 -4.61 -14.86 -20.55
CA LEU A 155 -5.74 -15.71 -20.96
C LEU A 155 -6.99 -14.90 -21.31
N ALA A 156 -7.28 -13.82 -20.60
CA ALA A 156 -8.47 -13.00 -20.81
C ALA A 156 -8.21 -11.81 -21.75
N GLN A 157 -7.03 -11.16 -21.64
CA GLN A 157 -6.71 -9.98 -22.46
C GLN A 157 -5.83 -10.30 -23.69
N GLY A 158 -5.47 -11.57 -23.91
CA GLY A 158 -4.63 -11.98 -25.03
C GLY A 158 -3.20 -11.39 -24.99
N ARG A 159 -2.71 -11.01 -23.81
CA ARG A 159 -1.34 -10.46 -23.67
C ARG A 159 -0.30 -11.55 -23.89
N SER A 160 0.90 -11.11 -24.29
CA SER A 160 2.01 -12.01 -24.57
C SER A 160 2.39 -12.86 -23.36
N ILE A 161 2.66 -14.15 -23.61
CA ILE A 161 3.16 -15.10 -22.62
C ILE A 161 4.49 -14.66 -21.98
N LEU A 162 5.20 -13.72 -22.61
CA LEU A 162 6.41 -13.10 -22.04
C LEU A 162 6.14 -12.42 -20.68
N LEU A 163 4.91 -11.98 -20.40
CA LEU A 163 4.52 -11.46 -19.08
C LEU A 163 4.71 -12.52 -17.98
N LEU A 164 4.49 -13.80 -18.29
CA LEU A 164 4.72 -14.88 -17.35
C LEU A 164 6.21 -15.03 -17.01
N ALA A 165 7.08 -14.92 -18.03
CA ALA A 165 8.52 -14.98 -17.85
C ALA A 165 9.05 -13.77 -17.06
N LEU A 166 8.56 -12.56 -17.35
CA LEU A 166 8.86 -11.34 -16.61
C LEU A 166 8.42 -11.44 -15.15
N TYR A 167 7.20 -11.95 -14.92
CA TYR A 167 6.67 -12.15 -13.58
C TYR A 167 7.48 -13.15 -12.76
N ALA A 168 7.77 -14.32 -13.33
CA ALA A 168 8.62 -15.33 -12.69
C ALA A 168 10.03 -14.77 -12.42
N GLY A 169 10.60 -14.02 -13.37
CA GLY A 169 11.88 -13.33 -13.19
C GLY A 169 11.85 -12.34 -12.03
N SER A 170 10.78 -11.54 -11.92
CA SER A 170 10.62 -10.57 -10.82
C SER A 170 10.52 -11.22 -9.45
N LEU A 171 9.87 -12.39 -9.34
CA LEU A 171 9.80 -13.17 -8.11
C LEU A 171 11.18 -13.69 -7.71
N VAL A 172 11.94 -14.24 -8.67
CA VAL A 172 13.30 -14.74 -8.43
C VAL A 172 14.24 -13.61 -8.02
N VAL A 173 14.18 -12.46 -8.70
CA VAL A 173 14.98 -11.28 -8.36
C VAL A 173 14.58 -10.74 -6.99
N GLY A 174 13.29 -10.60 -6.72
CA GLY A 174 12.78 -10.13 -5.43
C GLY A 174 13.20 -11.04 -4.27
N TRP A 175 13.07 -12.36 -4.45
CA TRP A 175 13.53 -13.35 -3.49
C TRP A 175 15.05 -13.31 -3.28
N TYR A 176 15.83 -13.20 -4.36
CA TYR A 176 17.29 -13.11 -4.28
C TYR A 176 17.75 -11.85 -3.54
N LEU A 177 17.18 -10.69 -3.87
CA LEU A 177 17.47 -9.43 -3.17
C LEU A 177 17.09 -9.49 -1.69
N TRP A 178 15.95 -10.10 -1.39
CA TRP A 178 15.50 -10.35 -0.03
C TRP A 178 16.49 -11.23 0.74
N GLN A 179 16.85 -12.40 0.21
CA GLN A 179 17.82 -13.29 0.86
C GLN A 179 19.17 -12.61 1.09
N ARG A 180 19.65 -11.87 0.10
CA ARG A 180 20.92 -11.15 0.20
C ARG A 180 20.91 -10.12 1.32
N HIS A 181 19.81 -9.37 1.46
CA HIS A 181 19.65 -8.36 2.51
C HIS A 181 19.64 -8.98 3.92
N TRP A 182 18.99 -10.12 4.10
CA TRP A 182 18.96 -10.81 5.40
C TRP A 182 20.29 -11.49 5.73
N ASN A 183 20.94 -12.12 4.76
CA ASN A 183 22.26 -12.73 4.95
C ASN A 183 23.36 -11.70 5.28
N SER A 184 23.24 -10.46 4.81
CA SER A 184 24.18 -9.38 5.17
C SER A 184 23.96 -8.80 6.57
N ASN A 185 22.78 -9.00 7.17
CA ASN A 185 22.41 -8.42 8.46
C ASN A 185 22.51 -9.41 9.64
N GLY A 186 22.96 -10.64 9.43
CA GLY A 186 23.49 -11.51 10.48
C GLY A 186 22.49 -12.09 11.49
N GLU A 187 21.18 -12.04 11.26
CA GLU A 187 20.20 -12.56 12.22
C GLU A 187 19.30 -13.64 11.59
N TRP A 188 19.71 -14.90 11.75
CA TRP A 188 18.79 -16.04 11.86
C TRP A 188 18.99 -16.65 13.26
N PRO A 189 17.98 -16.63 14.16
CA PRO A 189 17.93 -17.60 15.23
C PRO A 189 17.49 -18.94 14.60
N SER A 190 18.35 -19.94 14.73
CA SER A 190 18.03 -21.36 14.54
C SER A 190 16.81 -21.77 15.34
#